data_AF-A0A0F9IM05-F1
#
_entry.id   AF-A0A0F9IM05-F1
#
_cell.length_a   1.000
_cell.length_b   1.000
_cell.length_c   1.000
_cell.angle_alpha   90.00
_cell.angle_beta   90.00
_cell.angle_gamma   90.00
#
_symmetry.space_group_name_H-M   'P 1'
#
loop_
_entity.id
_entity.type
_entity.pdbx_description
1 polymer ?
#
loop_
_entity_poly.entity_id
_entity_poly.type
_entity_poly.pdbx_seq_one_letter_code
_entity_poly.pdbx_strand_id
1 'polypeptide(L)'
;MKKQKKECKMVYITPKALFLKNKFNESFNSYKKEWALLLGHLYGDGGFSCKRVYYCNTHANLLNEFENTFNFLFENFGLNLKRREFTLVCNSTYLLFYLKKININYILKEDKNSKINFIRALFNDEGSVSKDGIISIIMKNNNIIILLYTLLKDLGINRIKKYKIFNKKYQRQYHCFRLSKQENKKFLETIGFVHNHKLERANKYTNIIKGHYEPYTKIKLDGGGKSTFRVTIIDVRGKKPKEKGIIISSGKKYSLKEFADKLKQKIKEV
;
A
#
# COMPACT_ATOMS: atom_id res chain seq x y z
N MET A 1 29.23 11.64 -44.48
CA MET A 1 28.11 11.28 -43.58
C MET A 1 26.78 11.78 -44.17
N LYS A 2 25.93 10.89 -44.69
CA LYS A 2 24.59 11.26 -45.22
C LYS A 2 23.58 11.35 -44.07
N LYS A 3 23.06 12.54 -43.77
CA LYS A 3 21.93 12.74 -42.84
C LYS A 3 20.66 12.13 -43.45
N GLN A 4 20.16 11.03 -42.91
CA GLN A 4 18.82 10.53 -43.25
C GLN A 4 17.79 11.56 -42.79
N LYS A 5 17.08 12.17 -43.74
CA LYS A 5 15.89 12.99 -43.46
C LYS A 5 14.84 12.07 -42.84
N LYS A 6 14.49 12.30 -41.57
CA LYS A 6 13.31 11.70 -40.94
C LYS A 6 12.08 12.25 -41.65
N GLU A 7 11.51 11.47 -42.55
CA GLU A 7 10.20 11.78 -43.12
C GLU A 7 9.16 11.81 -42.01
N CYS A 8 8.55 12.97 -41.82
CA CYS A 8 7.47 13.17 -40.87
C CYS A 8 6.22 12.52 -41.46
N LYS A 9 5.98 11.24 -41.15
CA LYS A 9 4.74 10.57 -41.55
C LYS A 9 3.55 11.31 -40.95
N MET A 10 2.73 11.94 -41.81
CA MET A 10 1.44 12.49 -41.40
C MET A 10 0.55 11.34 -40.94
N VAL A 11 0.23 11.30 -39.65
CA VAL A 11 -0.71 10.33 -39.08
C VAL A 11 -2.12 10.91 -39.24
N TYR A 12 -2.86 10.43 -40.24
CA TYR A 12 -4.27 10.78 -40.40
C TYR A 12 -5.08 10.22 -39.22
N ILE A 13 -5.66 11.11 -38.41
CA ILE A 13 -6.59 10.73 -37.34
C ILE A 13 -7.97 10.57 -37.97
N THR A 14 -8.55 9.37 -37.90
CA THR A 14 -9.89 9.13 -38.42
C THR A 14 -10.96 9.86 -37.59
N PRO A 15 -12.10 10.25 -38.17
CA PRO A 15 -13.21 10.86 -37.42
C PRO A 15 -13.64 10.03 -36.19
N LYS A 16 -13.65 8.69 -36.33
CA LYS A 16 -13.92 7.77 -35.22
C LYS A 16 -12.88 7.89 -34.10
N ALA A 17 -11.59 7.99 -34.43
CA ALA A 17 -10.53 8.16 -33.43
C ALA A 17 -10.64 9.51 -32.71
N LEU A 18 -11.02 10.58 -33.42
CA LEU A 18 -11.25 11.90 -32.83
C LEU A 18 -12.48 11.93 -31.92
N PHE A 19 -13.60 11.34 -32.36
CA PHE A 19 -14.81 11.22 -31.55
C PHE A 19 -14.55 10.49 -30.24
N LEU A 20 -13.89 9.33 -30.31
CA LEU A 20 -13.56 8.57 -29.12
C LEU A 20 -12.56 9.34 -28.22
N LYS A 21 -11.66 10.16 -28.80
CA LYS A 21 -10.73 11.00 -28.03
C LYS A 21 -11.48 12.00 -27.17
N ASN A 22 -12.48 12.66 -27.76
CA ASN A 22 -13.29 13.65 -27.07
C ASN A 22 -14.11 12.98 -25.96
N LYS A 23 -14.79 11.86 -26.26
CA LYS A 23 -15.49 11.06 -25.24
C LYS A 23 -14.58 10.62 -24.10
N PHE A 24 -13.35 10.23 -24.40
CA PHE A 24 -12.37 9.86 -23.39
C PHE A 24 -12.05 11.03 -22.47
N ASN A 25 -11.75 12.20 -23.04
CA ASN A 25 -11.45 13.40 -22.26
C ASN A 25 -12.65 13.87 -21.42
N GLU A 26 -13.86 13.80 -21.98
CA GLU A 26 -15.11 14.08 -21.25
C GLU A 26 -15.27 13.14 -20.06
N SER A 27 -15.18 11.82 -20.29
CA SER A 27 -15.23 10.82 -19.21
C SER A 27 -14.15 11.06 -18.16
N PHE A 28 -12.92 11.35 -18.59
CA PHE A 28 -11.80 11.61 -17.68
C PHE A 28 -12.01 12.83 -16.79
N ASN A 29 -12.58 13.90 -17.34
CA ASN A 29 -12.86 15.12 -16.59
C ASN A 29 -14.09 14.99 -15.68
N SER A 30 -15.11 14.24 -16.11
CA SER A 30 -16.36 14.07 -15.37
C SER A 30 -16.26 13.05 -14.23
N TYR A 31 -15.45 12.00 -14.39
CA TYR A 31 -15.44 10.82 -13.49
C TYR A 31 -14.08 10.61 -12.82
N LYS A 32 -13.51 11.69 -12.30
CA LYS A 32 -12.15 11.73 -11.73
C LYS A 32 -11.92 10.70 -10.62
N LYS A 33 -12.94 10.45 -9.79
CA LYS A 33 -12.86 9.51 -8.65
C LYS A 33 -12.79 8.06 -9.11
N GLU A 34 -13.55 7.71 -10.13
CA GLU A 34 -13.63 6.39 -10.74
C GLU A 34 -12.35 6.11 -11.53
N TRP A 35 -11.84 7.11 -12.26
CA TRP A 35 -10.54 7.04 -12.91
C TRP A 35 -9.40 6.83 -11.92
N ALA A 36 -9.41 7.55 -10.80
CA ALA A 36 -8.43 7.38 -9.74
C ALA A 36 -8.49 5.97 -9.13
N LEU A 37 -9.69 5.43 -8.91
CA LEU A 37 -9.89 4.07 -8.41
C LEU A 37 -9.36 3.02 -9.40
N LEU A 38 -9.76 3.12 -10.68
CA LEU A 38 -9.31 2.23 -11.76
C LEU A 38 -7.78 2.20 -11.85
N LEU A 39 -7.14 3.37 -11.83
CA LEU A 39 -5.69 3.46 -11.89
C LEU A 39 -5.02 2.90 -10.65
N GLY A 40 -5.60 3.10 -9.47
CA GLY A 40 -5.10 2.47 -8.23
C GLY A 40 -4.96 0.97 -8.39
N HIS A 41 -5.98 0.31 -8.95
CA HIS A 41 -5.93 -1.13 -9.24
C HIS A 41 -4.95 -1.49 -10.35
N LEU A 42 -4.92 -0.72 -11.45
CA LEU A 42 -4.02 -0.97 -12.56
C LEU A 42 -2.54 -0.87 -12.17
N TYR A 43 -2.21 -0.04 -11.17
CA TYR A 43 -0.85 0.09 -10.64
C TYR A 43 -0.57 -0.81 -9.42
N GLY A 44 -1.59 -1.43 -8.84
CA GLY A 44 -1.50 -2.49 -7.82
C GLY A 44 -1.29 -3.85 -8.47
N ASP A 45 -2.37 -4.63 -8.60
CA ASP A 45 -2.32 -5.99 -9.15
C ASP A 45 -2.66 -6.06 -10.65
N GLY A 46 -3.00 -4.93 -11.28
CA GLY A 46 -3.33 -4.85 -12.68
C GLY A 46 -2.14 -4.55 -13.60
N GLY A 47 -2.49 -4.18 -14.83
CA GLY A 47 -1.52 -3.70 -15.78
C GLY A 47 -2.11 -3.51 -17.17
N PHE A 48 -1.29 -2.93 -18.03
CA PHE A 48 -1.62 -2.74 -19.42
C PHE A 48 -0.39 -2.96 -20.30
N SER A 49 -0.52 -3.84 -21.30
CA SER A 49 0.58 -4.22 -22.19
C SER A 49 0.06 -4.53 -23.60
N CYS A 50 0.81 -4.11 -24.62
CA CYS A 50 0.56 -4.35 -26.05
C CYS A 50 -0.84 -4.00 -26.59
N LYS A 51 -1.85 -4.80 -26.28
CA LYS A 51 -3.26 -4.62 -26.68
C LYS A 51 -4.24 -4.95 -25.56
N ARG A 52 -3.75 -5.12 -24.32
CA ARG A 52 -4.49 -5.68 -23.22
C ARG A 52 -4.42 -4.77 -22.00
N VAL A 53 -5.57 -4.56 -21.38
CA VAL A 53 -5.70 -4.11 -20.00
C VAL A 53 -6.16 -5.31 -19.20
N TYR A 54 -5.52 -5.58 -18.08
CA TYR A 54 -5.89 -6.69 -17.22
C TYR A 54 -5.82 -6.31 -15.75
N TYR A 55 -6.58 -7.03 -14.94
CA TYR A 55 -6.53 -6.98 -13.50
C TYR A 55 -6.68 -8.41 -12.97
N CYS A 56 -5.83 -8.79 -12.02
CA CYS A 56 -5.83 -10.14 -11.46
C CYS A 56 -5.89 -10.05 -9.94
N ASN A 57 -6.86 -10.71 -9.30
CA ASN A 57 -6.96 -10.74 -7.86
C ASN A 57 -7.72 -11.98 -7.40
N THR A 58 -7.30 -12.59 -6.28
CA THR A 58 -7.97 -13.75 -5.70
C THR A 58 -9.26 -13.38 -4.96
N HIS A 59 -9.49 -12.09 -4.70
CA HIS A 59 -10.63 -11.62 -3.92
C HIS A 59 -11.75 -11.12 -4.84
N ALA A 60 -12.89 -11.81 -4.79
CA ALA A 60 -14.02 -11.55 -5.69
C ALA A 60 -14.59 -10.13 -5.57
N ASN A 61 -14.56 -9.53 -4.36
CA ASN A 61 -15.04 -8.17 -4.16
C ASN A 61 -14.17 -7.13 -4.89
N LEU A 62 -12.84 -7.30 -4.93
CA LEU A 62 -11.95 -6.41 -5.66
C LEU A 62 -12.08 -6.58 -7.17
N LEU A 63 -12.30 -7.82 -7.65
CA LEU A 63 -12.65 -8.07 -9.04
C LEU A 63 -13.95 -7.34 -9.42
N ASN A 64 -14.99 -7.45 -8.59
CA ASN A 64 -16.27 -6.79 -8.85
C ASN A 64 -16.13 -5.26 -8.80
N GLU A 65 -15.36 -4.70 -7.85
CA GLU A 65 -15.06 -3.25 -7.78
C GLU A 65 -14.37 -2.76 -9.07
N PHE A 66 -13.35 -3.49 -9.54
CA PHE A 66 -12.67 -3.18 -10.79
C PHE A 66 -13.62 -3.28 -11.99
N GLU A 67 -14.38 -4.38 -12.10
CA GLU A 67 -15.32 -4.64 -13.21
C GLU A 67 -16.38 -3.56 -13.31
N ASN A 68 -17.02 -3.21 -12.18
CA ASN A 68 -18.03 -2.17 -12.12
C ASN A 68 -17.46 -0.80 -12.50
N THR A 69 -16.29 -0.44 -11.95
CA THR A 69 -15.63 0.83 -12.26
C THR A 69 -15.24 0.92 -13.73
N PHE A 70 -14.72 -0.17 -14.30
CA PHE A 70 -14.36 -0.23 -15.71
C PHE A 70 -15.59 -0.11 -16.60
N ASN A 71 -16.64 -0.88 -16.33
CA ASN A 71 -17.86 -0.85 -17.12
C ASN A 71 -18.49 0.54 -17.07
N PHE A 72 -18.57 1.17 -15.90
CA PHE A 72 -19.04 2.55 -15.76
C PHE A 72 -18.25 3.54 -16.63
N LEU A 73 -16.91 3.48 -16.59
CA LEU A 73 -16.06 4.39 -17.35
C LEU A 73 -16.11 4.15 -18.87
N PHE A 74 -16.38 2.91 -19.29
CA PHE A 74 -16.20 2.47 -20.68
C PHE A 74 -17.44 1.92 -21.39
N GLU A 75 -18.61 1.94 -20.76
CA GLU A 75 -19.89 1.48 -21.33
C GLU A 75 -20.14 2.13 -22.70
N ASN A 76 -20.01 3.45 -22.76
CA ASN A 76 -20.22 4.26 -23.98
C ASN A 76 -19.14 4.11 -25.06
N PHE A 77 -18.12 3.29 -24.82
CA PHE A 77 -17.02 3.02 -25.75
C PHE A 77 -17.15 1.64 -26.42
N GLY A 78 -18.16 0.84 -26.03
CA GLY A 78 -18.33 -0.53 -26.51
C GLY A 78 -17.17 -1.44 -26.11
N LEU A 79 -16.50 -1.14 -25.00
CA LEU A 79 -15.41 -1.96 -24.47
C LEU A 79 -15.95 -2.93 -23.44
N ASN A 80 -15.65 -4.21 -23.63
CA ASN A 80 -16.10 -5.27 -22.74
C ASN A 80 -14.92 -5.88 -21.99
N LEU A 81 -15.10 -6.10 -20.68
CA LEU A 81 -14.23 -6.98 -19.90
C LEU A 81 -14.64 -8.43 -20.09
N LYS A 82 -13.63 -9.31 -20.20
CA LYS A 82 -13.82 -10.75 -20.12
C LYS A 82 -13.30 -11.23 -18.77
N ARG A 83 -14.18 -11.81 -17.96
CA ARG A 83 -13.81 -12.44 -16.68
C ARG A 83 -13.36 -13.88 -16.89
N ARG A 84 -12.29 -14.27 -16.18
CA ARG A 84 -11.70 -15.61 -16.16
C ARG A 84 -11.23 -15.91 -14.75
N GLU A 85 -12.03 -16.64 -13.97
CA GLU A 85 -11.73 -17.01 -12.57
C GLU A 85 -11.25 -15.80 -11.74
N PHE A 86 -9.93 -15.62 -11.60
CA PHE A 86 -9.28 -14.53 -10.85
C PHE A 86 -8.79 -13.35 -11.72
N THR A 87 -9.12 -13.28 -13.00
CA THR A 87 -8.59 -12.27 -13.93
C THR A 87 -9.70 -11.61 -14.75
N LEU A 88 -9.64 -10.30 -14.89
CA LEU A 88 -10.43 -9.48 -15.80
C LEU A 88 -9.55 -8.97 -16.93
N VAL A 89 -10.01 -9.08 -18.17
CA VAL A 89 -9.21 -8.72 -19.35
C VAL A 89 -10.05 -7.95 -20.38
N CYS A 90 -9.57 -6.78 -20.79
CA CYS A 90 -10.05 -6.06 -21.97
C CYS A 90 -8.96 -6.03 -23.04
N ASN A 91 -9.25 -6.52 -24.25
CA ASN A 91 -8.34 -6.40 -25.38
C ASN A 91 -8.74 -5.19 -26.24
N SER A 92 -8.03 -4.08 -26.08
CA SER A 92 -8.26 -2.84 -26.82
C SER A 92 -6.96 -2.05 -26.99
N THR A 93 -6.49 -1.95 -28.24
CA THR A 93 -5.38 -1.05 -28.61
C THR A 93 -5.72 0.41 -28.35
N TYR A 94 -6.99 0.76 -28.56
CA TYR A 94 -7.53 2.08 -28.34
C TYR A 94 -7.41 2.48 -26.87
N LEU A 95 -7.94 1.67 -25.95
CA LEU A 95 -7.85 1.93 -24.52
C LEU A 95 -6.40 2.07 -24.04
N LEU A 96 -5.52 1.19 -24.51
CA LEU A 96 -4.11 1.25 -24.18
C LEU A 96 -3.46 2.58 -24.59
N PHE A 97 -3.79 3.09 -25.78
CA PHE A 97 -3.26 4.36 -26.25
C PHE A 97 -3.59 5.52 -25.30
N TYR A 98 -4.80 5.54 -24.73
CA TYR A 98 -5.18 6.58 -23.77
C TYR A 98 -4.59 6.36 -22.37
N LEU A 99 -4.63 5.13 -21.86
CA LEU A 99 -4.01 4.83 -20.56
C LEU A 99 -2.52 5.18 -20.53
N LYS A 100 -1.79 4.96 -21.64
CA LYS A 100 -0.39 5.38 -21.77
C LYS A 100 -0.17 6.88 -21.78
N LYS A 101 -1.18 7.67 -22.14
CA LYS A 101 -1.13 9.14 -22.13
C LYS A 101 -1.46 9.73 -20.77
N ILE A 102 -2.14 8.98 -19.91
CA ILE A 102 -2.39 9.41 -18.54
C ILE A 102 -1.07 9.39 -17.77
N ASN A 103 -0.54 10.57 -17.48
CA ASN A 103 0.56 10.72 -16.55
C ASN A 103 0.01 10.52 -15.14
N ILE A 104 0.38 9.44 -14.46
CA ILE A 104 -0.13 9.09 -13.12
C ILE A 104 0.05 10.20 -12.08
N ASN A 105 1.01 11.13 -12.28
CA ASN A 105 1.17 12.30 -11.43
C ASN A 105 -0.01 13.28 -11.50
N TYR A 106 -0.95 13.13 -12.43
CA TYR A 106 -2.17 13.95 -12.46
C TYR A 106 -2.97 13.79 -11.15
N ILE A 107 -2.93 12.61 -10.51
CA ILE A 107 -3.61 12.34 -9.23
C ILE A 107 -3.19 13.34 -8.14
N LEU A 108 -1.96 13.90 -8.20
CA LEU A 108 -1.50 14.93 -7.26
C LEU A 108 -2.35 16.20 -7.30
N LYS A 109 -2.95 16.51 -8.46
CA LYS A 109 -3.76 17.71 -8.70
C LYS A 109 -5.25 17.49 -8.50
N GLU A 110 -5.67 16.24 -8.27
CA GLU A 110 -7.08 15.91 -8.11
C GLU A 110 -7.62 16.22 -6.72
N ASP A 111 -8.95 16.18 -6.58
CA ASP A 111 -9.61 16.43 -5.31
C ASP A 111 -9.30 15.35 -4.26
N LYS A 112 -9.60 15.66 -3.00
CA LYS A 112 -9.33 14.79 -1.86
C LYS A 112 -9.91 13.37 -2.05
N ASN A 113 -11.11 13.22 -2.61
CA ASN A 113 -11.74 11.91 -2.74
C ASN A 113 -11.08 11.08 -3.85
N SER A 114 -10.71 11.71 -4.97
CA SER A 114 -9.95 11.03 -6.03
C SER A 114 -8.61 10.52 -5.51
N LYS A 115 -7.89 11.33 -4.72
CA LYS A 115 -6.65 10.89 -4.04
C LYS A 115 -6.91 9.71 -3.11
N ILE A 116 -7.96 9.76 -2.29
CA ILE A 116 -8.34 8.68 -1.38
C ILE A 116 -8.63 7.39 -2.15
N ASN A 117 -9.41 7.45 -3.23
CA ASN A 117 -9.77 6.28 -4.04
C ASN A 117 -8.55 5.61 -4.68
N PHE A 118 -7.63 6.41 -5.25
CA PHE A 118 -6.38 5.89 -5.79
C PHE A 118 -5.57 5.15 -4.73
N ILE A 119 -5.38 5.78 -3.56
CA ILE A 119 -4.62 5.18 -2.47
C ILE A 119 -5.32 3.92 -1.94
N ARG A 120 -6.64 3.97 -1.75
CA ARG A 120 -7.44 2.86 -1.24
C ARG A 120 -7.33 1.62 -2.12
N ALA A 121 -7.54 1.76 -3.43
CA ALA A 121 -7.37 0.65 -4.38
C ALA A 121 -5.95 0.06 -4.31
N LEU A 122 -4.93 0.93 -4.33
CA LEU A 122 -3.53 0.48 -4.28
C LEU A 122 -3.21 -0.29 -2.99
N PHE A 123 -3.77 0.11 -1.84
CA PHE A 123 -3.60 -0.62 -0.57
C PHE A 123 -4.45 -1.89 -0.47
N ASN A 124 -5.62 -1.90 -1.10
CA ASN A 124 -6.45 -3.10 -1.19
C ASN A 124 -5.74 -4.18 -2.01
N ASP A 125 -4.93 -3.82 -2.99
CA ASP A 125 -4.09 -4.74 -3.76
C ASP A 125 -2.80 -5.06 -2.99
N GLU A 126 -1.89 -4.08 -2.90
CA GLU A 126 -0.49 -4.27 -2.48
C GLU A 126 -0.24 -4.01 -0.97
N GLY A 127 -1.23 -3.44 -0.28
CA GLY A 127 -1.12 -3.08 1.13
C GLY A 127 -1.14 -4.29 2.06
N SER A 128 -0.50 -4.16 3.21
CA SER A 128 -0.43 -5.19 4.24
C SER A 128 -0.60 -4.61 5.64
N VAL A 129 -1.17 -5.41 6.54
CA VAL A 129 -1.26 -5.11 7.97
C VAL A 129 -0.50 -6.20 8.74
N SER A 130 0.59 -5.84 9.40
CA SER A 130 1.38 -6.77 10.21
C SER A 130 0.67 -7.14 11.51
N LYS A 131 1.16 -8.18 12.20
CA LYS A 131 0.66 -8.57 13.54
C LYS A 131 0.94 -7.51 14.61
N ASP A 132 1.91 -6.62 14.38
CA ASP A 132 2.21 -5.47 15.24
C ASP A 132 1.33 -4.26 14.91
N GLY A 133 0.34 -4.43 14.04
CA GLY A 133 -0.57 -3.38 13.58
C GLY A 133 0.07 -2.40 12.61
N ILE A 134 1.22 -2.71 12.00
CA ILE A 134 1.88 -1.78 11.07
C ILE A 134 1.25 -1.92 9.68
N ILE A 135 0.74 -0.82 9.14
CA ILE A 135 0.25 -0.73 7.77
C ILE A 135 1.43 -0.39 6.84
N SER A 136 1.60 -1.15 5.77
CA SER A 136 2.71 -0.98 4.84
C SER A 136 2.40 -1.42 3.41
N ILE A 137 3.14 -0.86 2.45
CA ILE A 137 3.14 -1.25 1.04
C ILE A 137 4.57 -1.60 0.63
N ILE A 138 4.71 -2.57 -0.26
CA ILE A 138 5.99 -2.99 -0.81
C ILE A 138 5.81 -3.11 -2.32
N MET A 139 6.53 -2.31 -3.11
CA MET A 139 6.39 -2.32 -4.56
C MET A 139 7.75 -2.26 -5.25
N LYS A 140 7.85 -2.78 -6.46
CA LYS A 140 9.06 -2.65 -7.29
C LYS A 140 9.23 -1.22 -7.83
N ASN A 141 8.12 -0.55 -8.16
CA ASN A 141 8.14 0.76 -8.81
C ASN A 141 8.33 1.90 -7.79
N ASN A 142 9.53 2.48 -7.75
CA ASN A 142 9.86 3.60 -6.85
C ASN A 142 9.00 4.87 -7.12
N ASN A 143 8.61 5.12 -8.37
CA ASN A 143 7.85 6.32 -8.71
C ASN A 143 6.46 6.28 -8.07
N ILE A 144 5.84 5.10 -8.03
CA ILE A 144 4.55 4.92 -7.34
C ILE A 144 4.70 5.09 -5.83
N ILE A 145 5.80 4.63 -5.23
CA ILE A 145 6.07 4.87 -3.81
C ILE A 145 6.27 6.37 -3.50
N ILE A 146 6.95 7.12 -4.38
CA ILE A 146 7.12 8.57 -4.23
C ILE A 146 5.79 9.31 -4.38
N LEU A 147 4.99 8.94 -5.40
CA LEU A 147 3.65 9.46 -5.59
C LEU A 147 2.80 9.22 -4.33
N LEU A 148 2.76 7.98 -3.86
CA LEU A 148 1.99 7.60 -2.68
C LEU A 148 2.42 8.36 -1.42
N TYR A 149 3.73 8.51 -1.21
CA TYR A 149 4.26 9.31 -0.10
C TYR A 149 3.76 10.76 -0.12
N THR A 150 3.69 11.36 -1.32
CA THR A 150 3.22 12.74 -1.50
C THR A 150 1.72 12.82 -1.23
N LEU A 151 0.93 11.91 -1.80
CA LEU A 151 -0.52 11.86 -1.60
C LEU A 151 -0.92 11.67 -0.14
N LEU A 152 -0.22 10.79 0.58
CA LEU A 152 -0.47 10.58 2.00
C LEU A 152 -0.17 11.83 2.83
N LYS A 153 0.93 12.54 2.53
CA LYS A 153 1.25 13.82 3.17
C LYS A 153 0.19 14.89 2.93
N ASP A 154 -0.33 14.98 1.70
CA ASP A 154 -1.43 15.91 1.37
C ASP A 154 -2.69 15.61 2.19
N LEU A 155 -2.93 14.34 2.55
CA LEU A 155 -4.00 13.90 3.44
C LEU A 155 -3.63 14.03 4.94
N GLY A 156 -2.48 14.65 5.22
CA GLY A 156 -1.94 14.88 6.55
C GLY A 156 -1.38 13.64 7.24
N ILE A 157 -1.10 12.57 6.49
CA ILE A 157 -0.47 11.34 6.99
C ILE A 157 1.05 11.49 6.82
N ASN A 158 1.73 11.95 7.87
CA ASN A 158 3.06 12.56 7.76
C ASN A 158 4.18 11.65 8.26
N ARG A 159 3.93 10.86 9.30
CA ARG A 159 4.96 10.01 9.94
C ARG A 159 5.09 8.67 9.20
N ILE A 160 5.71 8.75 8.03
CA ILE A 160 5.94 7.64 7.10
C ILE A 160 7.44 7.29 7.06
N LYS A 161 7.77 6.02 7.24
CA LYS A 161 9.13 5.49 7.05
C LYS A 161 9.28 4.87 5.66
N LYS A 162 10.23 5.37 4.87
CA LYS A 162 10.63 4.81 3.57
C LYS A 162 11.94 4.06 3.69
N TYR A 163 12.05 2.89 3.07
CA TYR A 163 13.28 2.11 3.03
C TYR A 163 13.24 1.11 1.87
N LYS A 164 14.39 0.52 1.54
CA LYS A 164 14.52 -0.48 0.46
C LYS A 164 14.71 -1.86 1.07
N ILE A 165 14.18 -2.89 0.42
CA ILE A 165 14.43 -4.29 0.75
C ILE A 165 14.99 -4.98 -0.49
N PHE A 166 16.01 -5.80 -0.34
CA PHE A 166 16.51 -6.66 -1.41
C PHE A 166 16.01 -8.09 -1.21
N ASN A 167 15.25 -8.60 -2.18
CA ASN A 167 14.85 -10.00 -2.21
C ASN A 167 15.94 -10.82 -2.90
N LYS A 168 16.73 -11.56 -2.10
CA LYS A 168 17.82 -12.41 -2.60
C LYS A 168 17.34 -13.50 -3.56
N LYS A 169 16.18 -14.14 -3.28
CA LYS A 169 15.63 -15.23 -4.09
C LYS A 169 15.35 -14.80 -5.53
N TYR A 170 14.83 -13.59 -5.71
CA TYR A 170 14.47 -13.08 -7.04
C TYR A 170 15.47 -12.06 -7.60
N GLN A 171 16.58 -11.79 -6.88
CA GLN A 171 17.56 -10.75 -7.21
C GLN A 171 16.90 -9.40 -7.54
N ARG A 172 15.93 -8.99 -6.71
CA ARG A 172 15.09 -7.81 -6.94
C ARG A 172 15.12 -6.86 -5.76
N GLN A 173 15.28 -5.57 -6.05
CA GLN A 173 15.08 -4.51 -5.08
C GLN A 173 13.60 -4.08 -5.06
N TYR A 174 13.07 -3.94 -3.85
CA TYR A 174 11.74 -3.43 -3.56
C TYR A 174 11.83 -2.16 -2.74
N HIS A 175 10.84 -1.30 -2.93
CA HIS A 175 10.68 -0.04 -2.26
C HIS A 175 9.50 -0.16 -1.30
N CYS A 176 9.75 0.17 -0.03
CA CYS A 176 8.79 -0.03 1.03
C CYS A 176 8.43 1.29 1.68
N PHE A 177 7.17 1.38 2.06
CA PHE A 177 6.65 2.46 2.88
C PHE A 177 5.95 1.82 4.10
N ARG A 178 6.14 2.41 5.30
CA ARG A 178 5.50 1.97 6.56
C ARG A 178 4.92 3.17 7.29
N LEU A 179 3.69 3.03 7.78
CA LEU A 179 3.06 3.99 8.66
C LEU A 179 3.50 3.79 10.11
N SER A 180 3.60 4.89 10.86
CA SER A 180 3.69 4.82 12.32
C SER A 180 2.33 4.45 12.93
N LYS A 181 2.32 4.02 14.20
CA LYS A 181 1.08 3.62 14.90
C LYS A 181 0.01 4.73 14.92
N GLN A 182 0.43 5.98 15.16
CA GLN A 182 -0.50 7.12 15.17
C GLN A 182 -1.10 7.38 13.79
N GLU A 183 -0.28 7.23 12.75
CA GLU A 183 -0.73 7.41 11.36
C GLU A 183 -1.62 6.27 10.88
N ASN A 184 -1.51 5.06 11.45
CA ASN A 184 -2.43 3.97 11.13
C ASN A 184 -3.88 4.36 11.44
N LYS A 185 -4.14 4.99 12.59
CA LYS A 185 -5.48 5.44 12.97
C LYS A 185 -6.01 6.44 11.95
N LYS A 186 -5.22 7.48 11.65
CA LYS A 186 -5.58 8.49 10.65
C LYS A 186 -5.80 7.90 9.26
N PHE A 187 -4.97 6.94 8.86
CA PHE A 187 -5.13 6.20 7.61
C PHE A 187 -6.45 5.45 7.57
N LEU A 188 -6.83 4.73 8.64
CA LEU A 188 -8.07 3.96 8.69
C LEU A 188 -9.31 4.87 8.67
N GLU A 189 -9.27 6.01 9.36
CA GLU A 189 -10.35 6.99 9.39
C GLU A 189 -10.50 7.74 8.05
N THR A 190 -9.39 8.04 7.38
CA THR A 190 -9.39 8.87 6.15
C THR A 190 -9.53 8.04 4.88
N ILE A 191 -8.82 6.91 4.81
CA ILE A 191 -8.70 6.09 3.60
C ILE A 191 -9.34 4.72 3.85
N GLY A 192 -8.94 4.00 4.89
CA GLY A 192 -9.48 2.68 5.22
C GLY A 192 -9.14 1.58 4.19
N PHE A 193 -9.73 0.41 4.40
CA PHE A 193 -9.68 -0.72 3.49
C PHE A 193 -11.10 -1.11 3.09
N VAL A 194 -11.28 -1.56 1.84
CA VAL A 194 -12.53 -2.20 1.40
C VAL A 194 -12.44 -3.71 1.62
N HIS A 195 -11.24 -4.27 1.54
CA HIS A 195 -11.05 -5.70 1.68
C HIS A 195 -11.23 -6.16 3.14
N ASN A 196 -12.28 -6.96 3.38
CA ASN A 196 -12.69 -7.42 4.72
C ASN A 196 -11.52 -8.01 5.52
N HIS A 197 -10.73 -8.92 4.96
CA HIS A 197 -9.60 -9.51 5.69
C HIS A 197 -8.52 -8.47 6.07
N LYS A 198 -8.28 -7.43 5.26
CA LYS A 198 -7.34 -6.35 5.62
C LYS A 198 -7.96 -5.45 6.69
N LEU A 199 -9.24 -5.14 6.58
CA LEU A 199 -9.99 -4.36 7.57
C LEU A 199 -10.07 -5.08 8.93
N GLU A 200 -10.41 -6.36 8.95
CA GLU A 200 -10.42 -7.21 10.15
C GLU A 200 -9.05 -7.26 10.82
N ARG A 201 -7.98 -7.44 10.02
CA ARG A 201 -6.61 -7.40 10.54
C ARG A 201 -6.26 -6.03 11.09
N ALA A 202 -6.64 -4.96 10.41
CA ALA A 202 -6.45 -3.61 10.91
C ALA A 202 -7.15 -3.46 12.27
N ASN A 203 -8.45 -3.70 12.33
CA ASN A 203 -9.24 -3.62 13.57
C ASN A 203 -8.66 -4.48 14.69
N LYS A 204 -8.18 -5.70 14.37
CA LYS A 204 -7.57 -6.61 15.32
C LYS A 204 -6.23 -6.12 15.86
N TYR A 205 -5.38 -5.52 15.03
CA TYR A 205 -3.97 -5.26 15.38
C TYR A 205 -3.63 -3.77 15.58
N THR A 206 -4.39 -2.84 15.02
CA THR A 206 -4.17 -1.38 15.19
C THR A 206 -4.81 -0.84 16.46
N ASN A 207 -5.92 -1.42 16.91
CA ASN A 207 -6.60 -1.07 18.17
C ASN A 207 -5.96 -1.71 19.40
N ILE A 208 -4.97 -2.58 19.21
CA ILE A 208 -4.16 -3.10 20.33
C ILE A 208 -3.22 -1.97 20.79
N ILE A 209 -3.72 -1.16 21.72
CA ILE A 209 -2.86 -0.43 22.67
C ILE A 209 -2.21 -1.50 23.55
N LYS A 210 -1.12 -2.12 23.09
CA LYS A 210 -0.25 -2.90 23.98
C LYS A 210 1.20 -2.57 23.70
N GLY A 211 1.77 -1.84 24.65
CA GLY A 211 3.19 -1.60 24.80
C GLY A 211 3.73 -0.43 23.99
N HIS A 212 4.21 0.58 24.72
CA HIS A 212 5.35 1.35 24.26
C HIS A 212 6.47 0.36 23.92
N TYR A 213 6.86 0.31 22.65
CA TYR A 213 8.14 -0.26 22.25
C TYR A 213 9.15 0.89 22.34
N GLU A 214 9.92 0.92 23.40
CA GLU A 214 11.13 1.74 23.40
C GLU A 214 12.15 1.15 22.41
N PRO A 215 12.94 2.00 21.72
CA PRO A 215 14.01 1.53 20.87
C PRO A 215 15.00 0.68 21.67
N TYR A 216 15.55 -0.34 21.01
CA TYR A 216 16.54 -1.27 21.55
C TYR A 216 17.61 -0.60 22.41
N THR A 217 17.56 -0.77 23.73
CA THR A 217 18.72 -0.47 24.58
C THR A 217 19.69 -1.64 24.45
N LYS A 218 20.76 -1.46 23.68
CA LYS A 218 21.89 -2.39 23.69
C LYS A 218 22.62 -2.24 25.02
N ILE A 219 22.31 -3.09 25.98
CA ILE A 219 23.12 -3.22 27.19
C ILE A 219 24.31 -4.09 26.83
N LYS A 220 25.52 -3.52 26.83
CA LYS A 220 26.76 -4.33 26.83
C LYS A 220 26.85 -4.98 28.21
N LEU A 221 26.96 -6.30 28.24
CA LEU A 221 27.37 -7.01 29.44
C LEU A 221 28.90 -7.09 29.40
N ASP A 222 29.57 -6.67 30.47
CA ASP A 222 30.99 -6.94 30.63
C ASP A 222 31.16 -8.44 30.88
N GLY A 223 32.05 -9.07 30.10
CA GLY A 223 32.16 -10.53 29.98
C GLY A 223 31.86 -11.04 28.57
N GLY A 224 32.63 -10.59 27.57
CA GLY A 224 32.96 -11.34 26.35
C GLY A 224 31.86 -11.75 25.36
N GLY A 225 30.57 -11.55 25.64
CA GLY A 225 29.47 -12.02 24.78
C GLY A 225 28.41 -10.95 24.51
N LYS A 226 28.22 -10.57 23.24
CA LYS A 226 27.13 -9.68 22.82
C LYS A 226 25.80 -10.42 22.88
N SER A 227 25.12 -10.38 24.02
CA SER A 227 23.76 -10.89 24.18
C SER A 227 22.73 -9.76 23.97
N THR A 228 21.96 -9.80 22.89
CA THR A 228 20.83 -8.89 22.69
C THR A 228 19.58 -9.42 23.38
N PHE A 229 19.06 -8.70 24.37
CA PHE A 229 17.77 -9.01 25.00
C PHE A 229 16.65 -8.19 24.36
N ARG A 230 15.51 -8.83 24.14
CA ARG A 230 14.27 -8.15 23.72
C ARG A 230 13.38 -8.00 24.95
N VAL A 231 13.25 -6.78 25.46
CA VAL A 231 12.31 -6.47 26.54
C VAL A 231 11.04 -5.93 25.91
N THR A 232 9.93 -6.65 26.08
CA THR A 232 8.60 -6.19 25.66
C THR A 232 7.82 -5.81 26.91
N ILE A 233 7.61 -4.52 27.13
CA ILE A 233 6.74 -4.02 28.21
C ILE A 233 5.31 -3.98 27.68
N ILE A 234 4.44 -4.81 28.24
CA ILE A 234 3.02 -4.86 27.88
C ILE A 234 2.24 -4.07 28.93
N ASP A 235 1.81 -2.84 28.58
CA ASP A 235 0.79 -2.14 29.37
C ASP A 235 -0.59 -2.78 29.06
N VAL A 236 -1.22 -3.37 30.07
CA VAL A 236 -2.56 -3.97 30.01
C VAL A 236 -3.47 -3.18 30.93
N ARG A 237 -3.92 -2.01 30.47
CA ARG A 237 -5.01 -1.29 31.13
C ARG A 237 -6.31 -2.07 30.91
N GLY A 238 -7.01 -2.38 31.99
CA GLY A 238 -8.29 -3.11 31.98
C GLY A 238 -8.28 -4.52 32.61
N LYS A 239 -7.14 -5.01 33.12
CA LYS A 239 -7.09 -6.24 33.93
C LYS A 239 -6.66 -5.96 35.36
N LYS A 240 -7.20 -6.72 36.33
CA LYS A 240 -6.85 -6.59 37.76
C LYS A 240 -5.32 -6.66 37.97
N PRO A 241 -4.75 -5.93 38.95
CA PRO A 241 -3.30 -5.71 39.09
C PRO A 241 -2.41 -6.95 39.27
N LYS A 242 -3.00 -8.15 39.47
CA LYS A 242 -2.27 -9.39 39.77
C LYS A 242 -1.68 -10.10 38.54
N GLU A 243 -1.93 -9.63 37.31
CA GLU A 243 -1.45 -10.26 36.06
C GLU A 243 -0.41 -9.44 35.27
N LYS A 244 0.32 -8.52 35.91
CA LYS A 244 1.42 -7.81 35.21
C LYS A 244 2.66 -8.72 35.14
N GLY A 245 2.96 -9.25 33.96
CA GLY A 245 4.12 -10.11 33.70
C GLY A 245 5.05 -9.51 32.64
N ILE A 246 6.35 -9.74 32.80
CA ILE A 246 7.39 -9.37 31.82
C ILE A 246 7.83 -10.66 31.11
N ILE A 247 7.75 -10.69 29.78
CA ILE A 247 8.21 -11.83 28.98
C ILE A 247 9.62 -11.50 28.48
N ILE A 248 10.61 -12.22 29.00
CA ILE A 248 11.99 -12.19 28.52
C ILE A 248 12.15 -13.36 27.55
N SER A 249 12.85 -13.14 26.44
CA SER A 249 12.98 -14.07 25.30
C SER A 249 13.77 -15.37 25.57
N SER A 250 13.66 -15.95 26.77
CA SER A 250 14.03 -17.33 27.09
C SER A 250 12.82 -18.23 27.34
N GLY A 251 11.60 -17.74 27.13
CA GLY A 251 10.36 -18.51 27.39
C GLY A 251 9.99 -18.63 28.87
N LYS A 252 10.81 -18.11 29.79
CA LYS A 252 10.50 -18.08 31.23
C LYS A 252 9.65 -16.85 31.55
N LYS A 253 8.49 -17.08 32.19
CA LYS A 253 7.65 -16.02 32.79
C LYS A 253 8.23 -15.64 34.15
N TYR A 254 8.37 -14.34 34.40
CA TYR A 254 8.65 -13.79 35.72
C TYR A 254 7.48 -12.92 36.17
N SER A 255 7.17 -12.95 37.47
CA SER A 255 6.37 -11.89 38.08
C SER A 255 7.14 -10.56 38.04
N LEU A 256 6.40 -9.44 38.09
CA LEU A 256 7.01 -8.11 38.04
C LEU A 256 7.97 -7.86 39.21
N LYS A 257 7.67 -8.46 40.37
CA LYS A 257 8.51 -8.40 41.58
C LYS A 257 9.82 -9.16 41.37
N GLU A 258 9.77 -10.41 40.89
CA GLU A 258 10.97 -11.21 40.60
C GLU A 258 11.89 -10.56 39.56
N PHE A 259 11.33 -9.90 38.55
CA PHE A 259 12.13 -9.17 37.58
C PHE A 259 12.82 -7.95 38.21
N ALA A 260 12.10 -7.15 38.99
CA ALA A 260 12.64 -5.98 39.65
C ALA A 260 13.74 -6.35 40.65
N ASP A 261 13.57 -7.44 41.40
CA ASP A 261 14.55 -7.92 42.37
C ASP A 261 15.82 -8.42 41.68
N LYS A 262 15.69 -9.18 40.58
CA LYS A 262 16.85 -9.61 39.77
C LYS A 262 17.59 -8.45 39.11
N LEU A 263 16.86 -7.45 38.63
CA LEU A 263 17.47 -6.25 38.05
C LEU A 263 18.26 -5.48 39.11
N LYS A 264 17.68 -5.29 40.31
CA LYS A 264 18.34 -4.62 41.44
C LYS A 264 19.57 -5.37 41.94
N GLN A 265 19.49 -6.71 42.03
CA GLN A 265 20.61 -7.54 42.45
C GLN A 265 21.79 -7.41 41.48
N LYS A 266 21.50 -7.41 40.17
CA LYS A 266 22.53 -7.28 39.14
C LYS A 266 23.11 -5.88 39.00
N ILE A 267 22.33 -4.84 39.31
CA ILE A 267 22.82 -3.44 39.39
C ILE A 267 23.78 -3.27 40.59
N LYS A 268 23.65 -4.08 41.65
CA LYS A 268 24.57 -4.05 42.80
C LYS A 268 25.87 -4.84 42.57
N GLU A 269 25.91 -5.70 41.56
CA GLU A 269 27.08 -6.51 41.19
C GLU A 269 27.99 -5.78 40.17
N VAL A 270 27.58 -4.61 39.70
CA VAL A 270 28.35 -3.67 38.84
C VAL A 270 28.78 -2.49 39.70
#